data_AF-A0A6N6RYS4-F1
#
_entry.id   AF-A0A6N6RYS4-F1
#
_cell.length_a   1.000
_cell.length_b   1.000
_cell.length_c   1.000
_cell.angle_alpha   90.00
_cell.angle_beta   90.00
_cell.angle_gamma   90.00
#
_symmetry.space_group_name_H-M   'P 1'
#
loop_
_entity.id
_entity.type
_entity.pdbx_description
1 polymer ?
#
loop_
_entity_poly.entity_id
_entity_poly.type
_entity_poly.pdbx_seq_one_letter_code
_entity_poly.pdbx_strand_id
1 'polypeptide(L)'
;MLKNRTLILVIFIVSSALPGCAGKSTGGKGDPAVASGKVISGVPFVKQKDKFCGPAAMASVLAYYGDNITQEEIAEKVYTPKLDGALISDMENFARESGYKAETVNGDASAIEKEIDDGVPVILLVDRGKWMVSVPHYYVVYGYDTGKGAFIVNTGDERGVEMPFGRLDGEWEKMNRLMLIVKK
;
A
#
# COMPACT_ATOMS: atom_id res chain seq x y z
N MET A 1 8.12 30.24 -92.85
CA MET A 1 9.58 30.45 -93.03
C MET A 1 9.97 31.77 -92.37
N LEU A 2 11.20 31.85 -91.82
CA LEU A 2 11.80 32.93 -90.98
C LEU A 2 11.55 32.74 -89.46
N LYS A 3 12.50 32.91 -88.54
CA LYS A 3 13.98 32.93 -88.51
C LYS A 3 14.35 32.97 -87.02
N ASN A 4 15.55 32.50 -86.66
CA ASN A 4 16.39 32.93 -85.53
C ASN A 4 16.00 32.48 -84.10
N ARG A 5 16.81 31.66 -83.41
CA ARG A 5 18.12 31.89 -82.72
C ARG A 5 17.90 32.23 -81.23
N THR A 6 18.56 31.49 -80.32
CA THR A 6 19.15 31.87 -79.00
C THR A 6 19.47 30.55 -78.27
N LEU A 7 20.72 30.07 -78.17
CA LEU A 7 21.85 30.44 -77.30
C LEU A 7 21.69 30.02 -75.82
N ILE A 8 22.47 29.00 -75.44
CA ILE A 8 23.21 28.77 -74.16
C ILE A 8 22.42 28.81 -72.83
N LEU A 9 22.53 27.76 -72.00
CA LEU A 9 23.29 27.80 -70.73
C LEU A 9 23.28 26.41 -70.05
N VAL A 10 24.48 25.85 -69.88
CA VAL A 10 24.74 24.70 -69.01
C VAL A 10 24.68 25.21 -67.57
N ILE A 11 23.76 24.69 -66.75
CA ILE A 11 23.74 24.93 -65.31
C ILE A 11 24.07 23.61 -64.61
N PHE A 12 25.28 23.55 -64.06
CA PHE A 12 25.68 22.54 -63.09
C PHE A 12 24.98 22.87 -61.77
N ILE A 13 23.99 22.06 -61.37
CA ILE A 13 23.41 22.12 -60.03
C ILE A 13 24.35 21.38 -59.08
N VAL A 14 25.12 22.16 -58.32
CA VAL A 14 25.90 21.69 -57.16
C VAL A 14 24.91 21.45 -56.02
N SER A 15 24.53 20.19 -55.78
CA SER A 15 23.77 19.80 -54.59
C SER A 15 24.73 19.60 -53.42
N SER A 16 24.72 20.55 -52.50
CA SER A 16 25.42 20.49 -51.21
C SER A 16 24.74 19.47 -50.29
N ALA A 17 25.42 18.37 -50.01
CA ALA A 17 25.05 17.46 -48.94
C ALA A 17 25.40 18.09 -47.58
N LEU A 18 24.40 18.39 -46.76
CA LEU A 18 24.59 18.75 -45.35
C LEU A 18 24.87 17.47 -44.54
N PRO A 19 26.01 17.36 -43.82
CA PRO A 19 26.19 16.29 -42.85
C PRO A 19 25.32 16.58 -41.62
N GLY A 20 24.18 15.89 -41.53
CA GLY A 20 23.39 15.84 -40.31
C GLY A 20 24.19 15.15 -39.20
N CYS A 21 24.56 15.91 -38.16
CA CYS A 21 25.13 15.35 -36.94
C CYS A 21 24.07 14.55 -36.20
N ALA A 22 24.17 13.22 -36.26
CA ALA A 22 23.45 12.33 -35.36
C ALA A 22 24.02 12.50 -33.94
N GLY A 23 23.25 13.17 -33.07
CA GLY A 23 23.54 13.22 -31.64
C GLY A 23 23.49 11.83 -31.05
N LYS A 24 24.66 11.29 -30.68
CA LYS A 24 24.76 10.10 -29.85
C LYS A 24 24.21 10.44 -28.46
N SER A 25 23.01 9.93 -28.16
CA SER A 25 22.51 9.85 -26.79
C SER A 25 23.48 8.98 -25.99
N THR A 26 24.32 9.63 -25.19
CA THR A 26 25.13 8.97 -24.17
C THR A 26 24.18 8.38 -23.16
N GLY A 27 24.13 7.05 -23.09
CA GLY A 27 23.38 6.31 -22.09
C GLY A 27 23.68 6.85 -20.70
N GLY A 28 22.69 7.57 -20.14
CA GLY A 28 22.66 7.85 -18.72
C GLY A 28 22.64 6.52 -17.99
N LYS A 29 23.61 6.31 -17.09
CA LYS A 29 23.44 5.36 -16.00
C LYS A 29 22.11 5.72 -15.35
N GLY A 30 21.09 4.87 -15.53
CA GLY A 30 19.82 5.06 -14.85
C GLY A 30 20.11 5.21 -13.36
N ASP A 31 19.55 6.26 -12.77
CA ASP A 31 19.44 6.33 -11.32
C ASP A 31 18.94 4.97 -10.81
N PRO A 32 19.45 4.44 -9.69
CA PRO A 32 18.93 3.20 -9.14
C PRO A 32 17.42 3.35 -9.06
N ALA A 33 16.69 2.48 -9.76
CA ALA A 33 15.23 2.49 -9.74
C ALA A 33 14.82 2.54 -8.28
N VAL A 34 14.23 3.66 -7.85
CA VAL A 34 13.73 3.83 -6.49
C VAL A 34 12.83 2.61 -6.26
N ALA A 35 13.17 1.80 -5.25
CA ALA A 35 12.43 0.58 -4.98
C ALA A 35 10.95 0.94 -4.89
N SER A 36 10.13 0.38 -5.77
CA SER A 36 8.74 0.76 -5.95
C SER A 36 7.83 0.19 -4.85
N GLY A 37 8.36 -0.13 -3.67
CA GLY A 37 7.63 -0.83 -2.63
C GLY A 37 8.50 -1.35 -1.50
N LYS A 38 7.85 -1.71 -0.40
CA LYS A 38 8.46 -2.34 0.77
C LYS A 38 7.51 -3.37 1.35
N VAL A 39 8.05 -4.50 1.83
CA VAL A 39 7.30 -5.49 2.59
C VAL A 39 8.08 -5.82 3.86
N ILE A 40 7.43 -5.69 5.01
CA ILE A 40 8.01 -6.08 6.30
C ILE A 40 8.10 -7.61 6.33
N SER A 41 9.30 -8.13 6.55
CA SER A 41 9.51 -9.56 6.72
C SER A 41 9.06 -10.00 8.12
N GLY A 42 8.53 -11.23 8.22
CA GLY A 42 8.26 -11.85 9.51
C GLY A 42 6.95 -11.46 10.20
N VAL A 43 6.08 -10.65 9.58
CA VAL A 43 4.72 -10.41 10.12
C VAL A 43 3.89 -11.69 10.04
N PRO A 44 3.54 -12.35 11.16
CA PRO A 44 2.79 -13.60 11.14
C PRO A 44 1.36 -13.38 10.67
N PHE A 45 0.80 -14.30 9.89
CA PHE A 45 -0.65 -14.30 9.64
C PHE A 45 -1.32 -15.19 10.67
N VAL A 46 -2.32 -14.65 11.35
CA VAL A 46 -3.20 -15.37 12.25
C VAL A 46 -4.56 -15.45 11.57
N LYS A 47 -4.97 -16.65 11.16
CA LYS A 47 -6.31 -16.84 10.59
C LYS A 47 -7.34 -16.60 11.68
N GLN A 48 -8.28 -15.71 11.42
CA GLN A 48 -9.30 -15.36 12.41
C GLN A 48 -10.23 -16.54 12.68
N LYS A 49 -10.70 -16.62 13.92
CA LYS A 49 -11.93 -17.34 14.27
C LYS A 49 -13.15 -16.45 14.01
N ASP A 50 -14.33 -17.05 14.12
CA ASP A 50 -15.58 -16.32 13.93
C ASP A 50 -15.63 -15.09 14.85
N LYS A 51 -15.94 -13.93 14.27
CA LYS A 51 -15.99 -12.61 14.94
C LYS A 51 -14.68 -12.11 15.58
N PHE A 52 -13.54 -12.75 15.32
CA PHE A 52 -12.26 -12.43 15.95
C PHE A 52 -11.28 -11.65 15.03
N CYS A 53 -11.77 -10.88 14.04
CA CYS A 53 -10.87 -10.13 13.15
C CYS A 53 -9.93 -9.17 13.91
N GLY A 54 -10.44 -8.46 14.93
CA GLY A 54 -9.63 -7.59 15.80
C GLY A 54 -8.60 -8.36 16.64
N PRO A 55 -9.01 -9.34 17.45
CA PRO A 55 -8.09 -10.19 18.22
C PRO A 55 -7.04 -10.90 17.36
N ALA A 56 -7.40 -11.39 16.17
CA ALA A 56 -6.45 -12.03 15.25
C ALA A 56 -5.45 -11.02 14.66
N ALA A 57 -5.89 -9.80 14.31
CA ALA A 57 -5.00 -8.73 13.87
C ALA A 57 -4.01 -8.32 14.96
N MET A 58 -4.48 -8.21 16.21
CA MET A 58 -3.61 -7.96 17.37
C MET A 58 -2.60 -9.10 17.57
N ALA A 59 -3.05 -10.36 17.58
CA ALA A 59 -2.16 -11.52 17.73
C ALA A 59 -1.06 -11.53 16.65
N SER A 60 -1.41 -11.18 15.40
CA SER A 60 -0.45 -11.02 14.31
C SER A 60 0.62 -9.96 14.62
N VAL A 61 0.20 -8.74 14.99
CA VAL A 61 1.12 -7.62 15.24
C VAL A 61 1.96 -7.83 16.50
N LEU A 62 1.40 -8.38 17.58
CA LEU A 62 2.15 -8.63 18.81
C LEU A 62 3.16 -9.78 18.63
N ALA A 63 2.80 -10.82 17.88
CA ALA A 63 3.73 -11.90 17.56
C ALA A 63 4.89 -11.43 16.67
N TYR A 64 4.68 -10.43 15.80
CA TYR A 64 5.78 -9.76 15.08
C TYR A 64 6.81 -9.14 16.03
N TYR A 65 6.38 -8.66 17.21
CA TYR A 65 7.25 -8.15 18.27
C TYR A 65 7.83 -9.22 19.21
N GLY A 66 7.56 -10.50 18.92
CA GLY A 66 8.04 -11.65 19.68
C GLY A 66 7.11 -12.12 20.80
N ASP A 67 5.95 -11.49 20.95
CA ASP A 67 5.01 -11.77 22.05
C ASP A 67 3.82 -12.58 21.51
N ASN A 68 3.85 -13.89 21.77
CA ASN A 68 2.88 -14.85 21.24
C ASN A 68 1.62 -14.95 22.11
N ILE A 69 0.78 -13.92 22.08
CA ILE A 69 -0.54 -13.93 22.73
C ILE A 69 -1.58 -14.43 21.73
N THR A 70 -2.38 -15.41 22.12
CA THR A 70 -3.38 -16.01 21.23
C THR A 70 -4.57 -15.07 20.99
N GLN A 71 -5.28 -15.25 19.87
CA GLN A 71 -6.48 -14.45 19.58
C GLN A 71 -7.59 -14.68 20.61
N GLU A 72 -7.61 -15.84 21.29
CA GLU A 72 -8.53 -16.16 22.36
C GLU A 72 -8.22 -15.35 23.62
N GLU A 73 -6.96 -15.33 24.06
CA GLU A 73 -6.52 -14.55 25.22
C GLU A 73 -6.76 -13.05 25.01
N ILE A 74 -6.53 -12.55 23.79
CA ILE A 74 -6.82 -11.15 23.46
C ILE A 74 -8.32 -10.90 23.46
N ALA A 75 -9.13 -11.82 22.91
CA ALA A 75 -10.58 -11.69 22.86
C ALA A 75 -11.21 -11.59 24.27
N GLU A 76 -10.65 -12.25 25.29
CA GLU A 76 -11.10 -12.10 26.68
C GLU A 76 -11.05 -10.65 27.19
N LYS A 77 -10.22 -9.80 26.56
CA LYS A 77 -10.03 -8.39 26.95
C LYS A 77 -10.75 -7.41 26.04
N VAL A 78 -10.78 -7.66 24.73
CA VAL A 78 -11.23 -6.66 23.73
C VAL A 78 -12.53 -7.02 23.02
N TYR A 79 -13.01 -8.26 23.12
CA TYR A 79 -14.24 -8.68 22.43
C TYR A 79 -15.48 -8.13 23.14
N THR A 80 -16.35 -7.49 22.38
CA THR A 80 -17.65 -6.99 22.85
C THR A 80 -18.78 -7.81 22.23
N PRO A 81 -19.45 -8.69 23.00
CA PRO A 81 -20.52 -9.55 22.48
C PRO A 81 -21.68 -8.78 21.82
N LYS A 82 -22.00 -7.58 22.31
CA LYS A 82 -23.07 -6.76 21.73
C LYS A 82 -22.75 -6.21 20.34
N LEU A 83 -21.47 -6.19 19.96
CA LEU A 83 -20.97 -5.69 18.68
C LEU A 83 -20.57 -6.83 17.74
N ASP A 84 -20.57 -8.08 18.21
CA ASP A 84 -19.99 -9.22 17.50
C ASP A 84 -18.57 -8.93 16.96
N GLY A 85 -17.74 -8.25 17.77
CA GLY A 85 -16.42 -7.79 17.37
C GLY A 85 -15.67 -7.05 18.46
N ALA A 86 -14.59 -6.35 18.09
CA ALA A 86 -13.76 -5.57 19.01
C ALA A 86 -13.76 -4.09 18.60
N LEU A 87 -13.75 -3.20 19.59
CA LEU A 87 -13.54 -1.77 19.36
C LEU A 87 -12.05 -1.48 19.21
N ILE A 88 -11.70 -0.60 18.27
CA ILE A 88 -10.30 -0.20 18.04
C ILE A 88 -9.71 0.50 19.27
N SER A 89 -10.54 1.20 20.06
CA SER A 89 -10.14 1.81 21.34
C SER A 89 -9.78 0.78 22.40
N ASP A 90 -10.51 -0.35 22.46
CA ASP A 90 -10.22 -1.42 23.42
C ASP A 90 -8.94 -2.16 23.02
N MET A 91 -8.70 -2.30 21.72
CA MET A 91 -7.44 -2.82 21.18
C MET A 91 -6.26 -1.89 21.49
N GLU A 92 -6.42 -0.58 21.33
CA GLU A 92 -5.41 0.42 21.70
C GLU A 92 -5.08 0.36 23.20
N ASN A 93 -6.10 0.29 24.05
CA ASN A 93 -5.93 0.16 25.50
C ASN A 93 -5.23 -1.14 25.87
N PHE A 94 -5.66 -2.28 25.31
CA PHE A 94 -5.01 -3.57 25.53
C PHE A 94 -3.53 -3.56 25.14
N ALA A 95 -3.18 -2.95 24.00
CA ALA A 95 -1.79 -2.80 23.57
C ALA A 95 -0.98 -1.99 24.60
N ARG A 96 -1.52 -0.87 25.08
CA ARG A 96 -0.87 -0.04 26.11
C ARG A 96 -0.69 -0.78 27.43
N GLU A 97 -1.71 -1.49 27.89
CA GLU A 97 -1.65 -2.32 29.10
C GLU A 97 -0.64 -3.47 28.97
N SER A 98 -0.43 -3.96 27.74
CA SER A 98 0.57 -4.99 27.41
C SER A 98 1.99 -4.41 27.25
N GLY A 99 2.19 -3.12 27.51
CA GLY A 99 3.50 -2.46 27.52
C GLY A 99 3.96 -1.87 26.18
N TYR A 100 3.10 -1.84 25.16
CA TYR A 100 3.42 -1.21 23.87
C TYR A 100 3.05 0.27 23.84
N LYS A 101 3.73 1.02 22.97
CA LYS A 101 3.22 2.33 22.53
C LYS A 101 2.15 2.08 21.48
N ALA A 102 0.93 2.52 21.73
CA ALA A 102 -0.16 2.39 20.77
C ALA A 102 -0.94 3.69 20.63
N GLU A 103 -1.37 3.97 19.40
CA GLU A 103 -2.23 5.11 19.07
C GLU A 103 -3.16 4.76 17.90
N THR A 104 -4.42 5.18 18.01
CA THR A 104 -5.36 5.20 16.89
C THR A 104 -5.41 6.59 16.29
N VAL A 105 -5.19 6.69 14.99
CA VAL A 105 -5.22 7.94 14.24
C VAL A 105 -6.04 7.78 12.98
N ASN A 106 -6.47 8.91 12.40
CA ASN A 106 -6.94 8.95 11.03
C ASN A 106 -5.73 9.03 10.10
N GLY A 107 -5.70 8.23 9.04
CA GLY A 107 -4.57 8.16 8.12
C GLY A 107 -4.96 8.34 6.66
N ASP A 108 -3.96 8.15 5.80
CA ASP A 108 -4.05 8.02 4.35
C ASP A 108 -3.01 6.98 3.87
N ALA A 109 -2.89 6.80 2.55
CA ALA A 109 -1.93 5.86 1.97
C ALA A 109 -0.48 6.17 2.39
N SER A 110 -0.10 7.45 2.41
CA SER A 110 1.25 7.88 2.77
C SER A 110 1.55 7.66 4.26
N ALA A 111 0.55 7.79 5.14
CA ALA A 111 0.69 7.43 6.55
C ALA A 111 0.97 5.94 6.74
N ILE A 112 0.30 5.06 5.98
CA ILE A 112 0.58 3.62 5.98
C ILE A 112 2.00 3.38 5.46
N GLU A 113 2.36 3.91 4.29
CA GLU A 113 3.69 3.74 3.69
C GLU A 113 4.80 4.15 4.65
N LYS A 114 4.63 5.27 5.36
CA LYS A 114 5.57 5.74 6.37
C LYS A 114 5.78 4.72 7.51
N GLU A 115 4.70 4.17 8.06
CA GLU A 115 4.82 3.16 9.13
C GLU A 115 5.49 1.87 8.60
N ILE A 116 5.18 1.46 7.37
CA ILE A 116 5.85 0.32 6.73
C ILE A 116 7.34 0.60 6.52
N ASP A 117 7.71 1.81 6.11
CA ASP A 117 9.10 2.28 5.97
C ASP A 117 9.86 2.30 7.30
N ASP A 118 9.16 2.53 8.40
CA ASP A 118 9.69 2.43 9.76
C ASP A 118 9.66 0.99 10.31
N GLY A 119 9.15 0.01 9.55
CA GLY A 119 9.11 -1.40 9.92
C GLY A 119 7.97 -1.75 10.88
N VAL A 120 6.89 -0.96 10.86
CA VAL A 120 5.73 -1.08 11.74
C VAL A 120 4.52 -1.55 10.92
N PRO A 121 4.01 -2.79 11.13
CA PRO A 121 2.76 -3.21 10.54
C PRO A 121 1.59 -2.44 11.17
N VAL A 122 0.57 -2.15 10.38
CA VAL A 122 -0.56 -1.30 10.76
C VAL A 122 -1.86 -2.09 10.76
N ILE A 123 -2.69 -1.91 11.78
CA ILE A 123 -4.04 -2.47 11.81
C ILE A 123 -5.03 -1.41 11.32
N LEU A 124 -5.85 -1.71 10.31
CA LEU A 124 -6.87 -0.82 9.79
C LEU A 124 -8.25 -1.28 10.21
N LEU A 125 -9.12 -0.36 10.63
CA LEU A 125 -10.56 -0.59 10.75
C LEU A 125 -11.23 -0.20 9.44
N VAL A 126 -11.82 -1.16 8.74
CA VAL A 126 -12.47 -0.95 7.44
C VAL A 126 -13.93 -1.41 7.47
N ASP A 127 -14.72 -1.01 6.48
CA ASP A 127 -16.05 -1.56 6.23
C ASP A 127 -16.12 -2.19 4.82
N ARG A 128 -16.09 -3.54 4.81
CA ARG A 128 -16.17 -4.37 3.59
C ARG A 128 -17.61 -4.56 3.09
N GLY A 129 -18.57 -3.94 3.76
CA GLY A 129 -19.97 -3.92 3.40
C GLY A 129 -20.22 -3.21 2.06
N LYS A 130 -21.33 -3.57 1.42
CA LYS A 130 -21.76 -3.01 0.13
C LYS A 130 -23.14 -2.39 0.28
N TRP A 131 -23.38 -1.32 -0.48
CA TRP A 131 -24.65 -0.59 -0.46
C TRP A 131 -25.01 -0.09 0.95
N MET A 132 -26.18 -0.47 1.46
CA MET A 132 -26.68 -0.08 2.79
C MET A 132 -26.32 -1.07 3.90
N VAL A 133 -25.46 -2.07 3.62
CA VAL A 133 -25.04 -3.06 4.62
C VAL A 133 -23.63 -2.73 5.07
N SER A 134 -23.46 -2.47 6.37
CA SER A 134 -22.16 -2.30 7.01
C SER A 134 -21.64 -3.64 7.52
N VAL A 135 -20.37 -3.92 7.24
CA VAL A 135 -19.63 -5.08 7.76
C VAL A 135 -18.24 -4.60 8.21
N PRO A 136 -18.12 -4.08 9.45
CA PRO A 136 -16.85 -3.67 10.01
C PRO A 136 -15.87 -4.83 10.09
N HIS A 137 -14.60 -4.56 9.80
CA HIS A 137 -13.57 -5.58 9.75
C HIS A 137 -12.17 -4.99 10.04
N TYR A 138 -11.22 -5.84 10.41
CA TYR A 138 -9.83 -5.44 10.63
C TYR A 138 -8.89 -6.09 9.63
N TYR A 139 -7.99 -5.29 9.09
CA TYR A 139 -6.90 -5.71 8.22
C TYR A 139 -5.56 -5.43 8.86
N VAL A 140 -4.54 -6.25 8.59
CA VAL A 140 -3.14 -5.93 8.89
C VAL A 140 -2.42 -5.61 7.59
N VAL A 141 -1.96 -4.38 7.44
CA VAL A 141 -1.12 -3.95 6.32
C VAL A 141 0.33 -4.02 6.74
N TYR A 142 1.16 -4.67 5.92
CA TYR A 142 2.57 -4.88 6.23
C TYR A 142 3.48 -4.68 5.01
N GLY A 143 2.95 -4.14 3.92
CA GLY A 143 3.73 -3.81 2.74
C GLY A 143 2.95 -3.00 1.71
N TYR A 144 3.65 -2.48 0.72
CA TYR A 144 3.09 -1.76 -0.41
C TYR A 144 3.96 -1.92 -1.67
N ASP A 145 3.35 -1.70 -2.83
CA ASP A 145 3.98 -1.59 -4.14
C ASP A 145 3.36 -0.40 -4.89
N THR A 146 4.08 0.72 -4.98
CA THR A 146 3.67 1.93 -5.69
C THR A 146 3.65 1.73 -7.20
N GLY A 147 4.43 0.80 -7.75
CA GLY A 147 4.38 0.44 -9.16
C GLY A 147 3.06 -0.24 -9.54
N LYS A 148 2.50 -1.03 -8.62
CA LYS A 148 1.18 -1.67 -8.75
C LYS A 148 0.02 -0.84 -8.18
N GLY A 149 0.31 0.17 -7.35
CA GLY A 149 -0.70 0.90 -6.59
C GLY A 149 -1.48 0.00 -5.63
N ALA A 150 -0.78 -0.89 -4.91
CA ALA A 150 -1.38 -1.90 -4.05
C ALA A 150 -0.67 -2.05 -2.70
N PHE A 151 -1.44 -2.31 -1.65
CA PHE A 151 -0.94 -2.69 -0.32
C PHE A 151 -0.89 -4.22 -0.20
N ILE A 152 -0.01 -4.73 0.63
CA ILE A 152 0.04 -6.15 1.01
C ILE A 152 -0.67 -6.31 2.35
N VAL A 153 -1.77 -7.07 2.33
CA VAL A 153 -2.76 -7.07 3.40
C VAL A 153 -3.09 -8.48 3.87
N ASN A 154 -3.09 -8.72 5.17
CA ASN A 154 -3.78 -9.86 5.77
C ASN A 154 -5.22 -9.45 6.09
N THR A 155 -6.20 -10.13 5.51
CA THR A 155 -7.63 -9.76 5.58
C THR A 155 -8.38 -10.49 6.71
N GLY A 156 -7.68 -11.15 7.61
CA GLY A 156 -8.24 -12.04 8.65
C GLY A 156 -8.45 -13.48 8.14
N ASP A 157 -9.03 -13.64 6.95
CA ASP A 157 -9.26 -14.96 6.34
C ASP A 157 -8.19 -15.34 5.31
N GLU A 158 -7.58 -14.35 4.65
CA GLU A 158 -6.57 -14.52 3.61
C GLU A 158 -5.26 -13.82 3.97
N ARG A 159 -4.14 -14.45 3.60
CA ARG A 159 -2.78 -13.94 3.82
C ARG A 159 -2.29 -13.20 2.58
N GLY A 160 -1.66 -12.04 2.79
CA GLY A 160 -0.83 -11.38 1.77
C GLY A 160 -1.56 -11.01 0.48
N VAL A 161 -2.81 -10.57 0.60
CA VAL A 161 -3.61 -10.06 -0.51
C VAL A 161 -2.98 -8.78 -1.03
N GLU A 162 -2.67 -8.72 -2.33
CA GLU A 162 -2.35 -7.47 -3.03
C GLU A 162 -3.66 -6.68 -3.22
N MET A 163 -3.90 -5.69 -2.37
CA MET A 163 -5.11 -4.89 -2.38
C MET A 163 -4.88 -3.54 -3.06
N PRO A 164 -5.55 -3.25 -4.18
CA PRO A 164 -5.44 -1.94 -4.83
C PRO A 164 -5.79 -0.80 -3.87
N PHE A 165 -5.01 0.29 -3.90
CA PHE A 165 -5.17 1.42 -2.98
C PHE A 165 -6.59 1.97 -2.98
N GLY A 166 -7.19 2.20 -4.15
CA GLY A 166 -8.55 2.72 -4.24
C GLY A 166 -9.62 1.79 -3.65
N ARG A 167 -9.39 0.46 -3.70
CA ARG A 167 -10.29 -0.50 -3.03
C ARG A 167 -10.14 -0.40 -1.52
N LEU A 168 -8.92 -0.43 -1.02
CA LEU A 168 -8.66 -0.33 0.42
C LEU A 168 -9.23 0.98 0.97
N ASP A 169 -8.93 2.10 0.31
CA ASP A 169 -9.37 3.43 0.75
C ASP A 169 -10.90 3.55 0.76
N GLY A 170 -11.60 2.99 -0.23
CA GLY A 170 -13.07 2.98 -0.24
C GLY A 170 -13.70 2.11 0.87
N GLU A 171 -13.03 1.06 1.34
CA GLU A 171 -13.45 0.30 2.52
C GLU A 171 -13.09 1.06 3.82
N TRP A 172 -11.94 1.74 3.83
CA TRP A 172 -11.36 2.42 5.00
C TRP A 172 -12.01 3.77 5.31
N GLU A 173 -12.38 4.55 4.29
CA GLU A 173 -12.98 5.88 4.44
C GLU A 173 -14.32 5.84 5.16
N LYS A 174 -15.10 4.77 4.97
CA LYS A 174 -16.37 4.53 5.67
C LYS A 174 -16.21 4.46 7.19
N MET A 175 -14.99 4.13 7.64
CA MET A 175 -14.59 4.04 9.04
C MET A 175 -13.65 5.19 9.41
N ASN A 176 -13.79 6.35 8.75
CA ASN A 176 -12.98 7.55 8.96
C ASN A 176 -11.48 7.36 8.73
N ARG A 177 -11.06 6.37 7.94
CA ARG A 177 -9.64 6.04 7.76
C ARG A 177 -8.91 5.78 9.08
N LEU A 178 -9.53 5.09 10.02
CA LEU A 178 -8.91 4.76 11.30
C LEU A 178 -7.85 3.66 11.16
N MET A 179 -6.65 3.94 11.66
CA MET A 179 -5.56 2.98 11.78
C MET A 179 -5.02 2.94 13.21
N LEU A 180 -4.77 1.74 13.70
CA LEU A 180 -4.10 1.48 14.97
C LEU A 180 -2.64 1.14 14.67
N ILE A 181 -1.76 1.93 15.27
CA ILE A 181 -0.31 1.77 15.21
C ILE A 181 0.15 1.23 16.57
N VAL A 182 0.94 0.16 16.57
CA VAL A 182 1.50 -0.46 17.78
C VAL A 182 3.01 -0.55 17.60
N LYS A 183 3.79 -0.08 18.57
CA LYS A 183 5.27 -0.07 18.55
C LYS A 183 5.82 -0.59 19.89
N LYS A 184 6.91 -1.36 19.84
CA LYS A 184 7.66 -1.81 21.02
C LYS A 184 8.59 -0.71 21.55
#